data_AF-A0A519STL0-F1
#
_entry.id   AF-A0A519STL0-F1
#
_cell.length_a   1.000
_cell.length_b   1.000
_cell.length_c   1.000
_cell.angle_alpha   90.00
_cell.angle_beta   90.00
_cell.angle_gamma   90.00
#
_symmetry.space_group_name_H-M   'P 1'
#
loop_
_entity.id
_entity.type
_entity.pdbx_description
1 polymer ?
#
loop_
_entity_poly.entity_id
_entity_poly.type
_entity_poly.pdbx_seq_one_letter_code
_entity_poly.pdbx_strand_id
1 'polypeptide(L)'
;LGVTAVAATLRGSADEVRVQNGAQSRTYELKASQYERDRHFFLAQYFRDQYDQTLQGLPTVQSGITITRLEVYITNDNRTTENLRNVVALADLGEPRRERMLRSQFYNGANAATVKTPARNGVNYLYNSIINSGPASRDNLQIEQTLGNLVTPGGTVALVKNLDYERIRARTLATTEYTFNAQLGYVNLNTTLLPDQVLGVSYSYIYNGKTYTVGETVNEYGSLVGQDQVIFLKLLKATNPGVATINPATNPTLNQFNPNLRTGNTPTWDLMMKNIYSLNASQLNRDNFNLQIIYKDDATGVDLISLKEGPALVQNVPLIQVLGLDRVNANNDRNVDGNFDFFPGITIDPELG
;
A
#
# COMPACT_ATOMS: atom_id res chain seq x y z
N LEU A 1 26.96 55.78 -17.77
CA LEU A 1 26.03 55.58 -16.64
C LEU A 1 25.05 54.48 -17.04
N GLY A 2 25.19 53.30 -16.45
CA GLY A 2 24.25 52.19 -16.65
C GLY A 2 24.04 51.54 -15.29
N VAL A 3 22.82 51.68 -14.75
CA VAL A 3 22.40 51.01 -13.52
C VAL A 3 21.60 49.79 -13.94
N THR A 4 22.11 48.60 -13.65
CA THR A 4 21.37 47.35 -13.83
C THR A 4 20.66 47.05 -12.50
N ALA A 5 19.34 47.19 -12.48
CA ALA A 5 18.51 46.72 -11.37
C ALA A 5 18.20 45.23 -11.59
N VAL A 6 18.70 44.37 -10.71
CA VAL A 6 18.33 42.96 -10.67
C VAL A 6 17.31 42.79 -9.56
N ALA A 7 16.05 42.53 -9.93
CA ALA A 7 15.04 42.03 -9.01
C ALA A 7 15.09 40.50 -9.06
N ALA A 8 15.63 39.86 -8.04
CA ALA A 8 15.60 38.42 -7.86
C ALA A 8 14.64 38.09 -6.72
N THR A 9 13.51 37.47 -7.02
CA THR A 9 12.64 36.91 -5.99
C THR A 9 13.29 35.62 -5.48
N LEU A 10 13.98 35.70 -4.35
CA LEU A 10 14.53 34.53 -3.67
C LEU A 10 13.37 33.71 -3.08
N ARG A 11 12.92 32.68 -3.80
CA ARG A 11 12.10 31.61 -3.20
C ARG A 11 13.02 30.60 -2.52
N GLY A 12 13.65 31.01 -1.44
CA GLY A 12 14.35 30.11 -0.52
C GLY A 12 13.38 29.70 0.58
N SER A 13 13.10 28.39 0.73
CA SER A 13 12.65 27.86 2.01
C SER A 13 13.81 28.07 2.98
N ALA A 14 13.65 28.98 3.94
CA ALA A 14 14.62 29.13 5.02
C ALA A 14 14.33 28.02 6.03
N ASP A 15 15.22 27.04 6.13
CA ASP A 15 15.18 26.06 7.22
C ASP A 15 15.51 26.79 8.52
N GLU A 16 14.48 27.22 9.25
CA GLU A 16 14.65 27.90 10.53
C GLU A 16 14.78 26.86 11.65
N VAL A 17 16.00 26.63 12.12
CA VAL A 17 16.25 25.83 13.33
C VAL A 17 16.13 26.76 14.55
N ARG A 18 15.04 26.63 15.29
CA ARG A 18 14.86 27.35 16.57
C ARG A 18 15.24 26.42 17.71
N VAL A 19 16.18 26.83 18.56
CA VAL A 19 16.48 26.10 19.80
C VAL A 19 15.60 26.70 20.91
N GLN A 20 14.61 25.96 21.36
CA GLN A 20 13.81 26.31 22.54
C GLN A 20 14.10 25.28 23.65
N ASN A 21 14.48 25.77 24.83
CA ASN A 21 14.72 24.93 26.03
C ASN A 21 15.69 23.74 25.83
N GLY A 22 16.70 23.88 24.97
CA GLY A 22 17.71 22.84 24.72
C GLY A 22 17.30 21.74 23.72
N ALA A 23 16.08 21.77 23.20
CA ALA A 23 15.63 20.92 22.10
C ALA A 23 15.72 21.67 20.75
N GLN A 24 16.17 20.99 19.70
CA GLN A 24 16.11 21.52 18.33
C GLN A 24 14.66 21.47 17.85
N SER A 25 13.99 22.62 17.76
CA SER A 25 12.70 22.74 17.08
C SER A 25 12.95 22.94 15.59
N ARG A 26 12.38 22.06 14.76
CA ARG A 26 12.38 22.18 13.30
C ARG A 26 10.95 22.37 12.82
N THR A 27 10.71 23.45 12.12
CA THR A 27 9.46 23.61 11.37
C THR A 27 9.53 22.75 10.13
N TYR A 28 8.43 22.08 9.79
CA TYR A 28 8.28 21.34 8.55
C TYR A 28 7.08 21.87 7.77
N GLU A 29 7.18 21.88 6.44
CA GLU A 29 6.08 22.19 5.54
C GLU A 29 6.05 21.11 4.46
N LEU A 30 4.93 20.39 4.39
CA LEU A 30 4.73 19.30 3.44
C LEU A 30 3.45 19.53 2.67
N LYS A 31 3.51 19.39 1.35
CA LYS A 31 2.34 19.36 0.47
C LYS A 31 1.65 18.01 0.58
N ALA A 32 0.34 17.98 0.40
CA ALA A 32 -0.44 16.75 0.35
C ALA A 32 0.04 15.76 -0.75
N SER A 33 0.78 16.22 -1.76
CA SER A 33 1.38 15.37 -2.79
C SER A 33 2.75 14.79 -2.43
N GLN A 34 3.36 15.22 -1.32
CA GLN A 34 4.70 14.82 -0.87
C GLN A 34 4.67 13.62 0.11
N TYR A 35 3.71 12.71 -0.07
CA TYR A 35 3.72 11.43 0.65
C TYR A 35 4.93 10.58 0.24
N GLU A 36 5.33 9.65 1.10
CA GLU A 36 6.41 8.70 0.82
C GLU A 36 5.98 7.67 -0.22
N ARG A 37 6.43 7.88 -1.46
CA ARG A 37 6.13 7.00 -2.60
C ARG A 37 6.99 5.73 -2.55
N ASP A 38 6.43 4.63 -3.06
CA ASP A 38 7.15 3.37 -3.33
C ASP A 38 7.84 2.74 -2.11
N ARG A 39 7.30 3.00 -0.91
CA ARG A 39 7.84 2.52 0.38
C ARG A 39 6.82 1.78 1.24
N HIS A 40 5.55 2.16 1.18
CA HIS A 40 4.49 1.67 2.06
C HIS A 40 3.35 1.02 1.27
N PHE A 41 2.99 -0.21 1.62
CA PHE A 41 2.03 -0.99 0.84
C PHE A 41 1.09 -1.81 1.71
N PHE A 42 -0.21 -1.74 1.42
CA PHE A 42 -1.18 -2.73 1.90
C PHE A 42 -0.87 -4.11 1.32
N LEU A 43 -1.08 -5.17 2.10
CA LEU A 43 -0.79 -6.55 1.66
C LEU A 43 -1.84 -7.11 0.67
N ALA A 44 -3.02 -6.51 0.61
CA ALA A 44 -4.12 -6.83 -0.31
C ALA A 44 -5.21 -5.75 -0.23
N GLN A 45 -6.14 -5.74 -1.18
CA GLN A 45 -7.28 -4.81 -1.14
C GLN A 45 -8.16 -5.05 0.10
N TYR A 46 -8.18 -6.29 0.62
CA TYR A 46 -8.83 -6.64 1.89
C TYR A 46 -8.27 -5.91 3.13
N PHE A 47 -7.02 -5.45 3.12
CA PHE A 47 -6.50 -4.65 4.24
C PHE A 47 -6.78 -3.17 4.03
N ARG A 48 -6.64 -2.72 2.78
CA ARG A 48 -6.94 -1.35 2.37
C ARG A 48 -8.39 -0.96 2.63
N ASP A 49 -9.35 -1.79 2.22
CA ASP A 49 -10.79 -1.52 2.35
C ASP A 49 -11.25 -1.42 3.82
N GLN A 50 -10.43 -1.94 4.75
CA GLN A 50 -10.71 -2.05 6.17
C GLN A 50 -10.00 -0.98 6.99
N TYR A 51 -8.94 -0.39 6.43
CA TYR A 51 -8.00 0.46 7.16
C TYR A 51 -8.72 1.59 7.90
N ASP A 52 -9.49 2.40 7.17
CA ASP A 52 -10.20 3.54 7.75
C ASP A 52 -11.23 3.13 8.80
N GLN A 53 -11.97 2.03 8.55
CA GLN A 53 -12.97 1.51 9.49
C GLN A 53 -12.31 1.03 10.79
N THR A 54 -11.16 0.36 10.68
CA THR A 54 -10.40 -0.20 11.81
C THR A 54 -9.84 0.90 12.71
N LEU A 55 -9.61 2.08 12.14
CA LEU A 55 -9.10 3.28 12.81
C LEU A 55 -10.20 4.25 13.25
N GLN A 56 -11.49 3.88 13.17
CA GLN A 56 -12.57 4.75 13.65
C GLN A 56 -12.52 4.98 15.17
N GLY A 57 -12.07 3.96 15.92
CA GLY A 57 -12.12 3.92 17.38
C GLY A 57 -10.81 4.23 18.10
N LEU A 58 -9.91 5.02 17.51
CA LEU A 58 -8.62 5.38 18.13
C LEU A 58 -8.79 5.87 19.59
N PRO A 59 -7.83 5.56 20.48
CA PRO A 59 -6.53 4.91 20.23
C PRO A 59 -6.59 3.39 19.97
N THR A 60 -7.73 2.74 20.18
CA THR A 60 -7.84 1.29 20.02
C THR A 60 -8.06 0.90 18.56
N VAL A 61 -7.14 0.10 18.01
CA VAL A 61 -7.26 -0.48 16.67
C VAL A 61 -8.30 -1.61 16.69
N GLN A 62 -9.42 -1.42 15.99
CA GLN A 62 -10.55 -2.36 15.99
C GLN A 62 -10.37 -3.49 14.96
N SER A 63 -9.26 -4.22 15.04
CA SER A 63 -8.95 -5.29 14.09
C SER A 63 -9.12 -6.67 14.73
N GLY A 64 -9.81 -7.57 14.03
CA GLY A 64 -9.83 -9.00 14.34
C GLY A 64 -8.70 -9.78 13.67
N ILE A 65 -7.76 -9.08 13.01
CA ILE A 65 -6.71 -9.65 12.18
C ILE A 65 -5.38 -9.62 12.93
N THR A 66 -4.58 -10.67 12.77
CA THR A 66 -3.17 -10.68 13.19
C THR A 66 -2.34 -11.38 12.13
N ILE A 67 -1.49 -10.63 11.43
CA ILE A 67 -0.47 -11.21 10.53
C ILE A 67 0.53 -11.99 11.40
N THR A 68 0.66 -13.28 11.13
CA THR A 68 1.56 -14.18 11.87
C THR A 68 2.87 -14.45 11.13
N ARG A 69 2.87 -14.25 9.81
CA ARG A 69 4.05 -14.40 8.95
C ARG A 69 3.94 -13.46 7.76
N LEU A 70 5.02 -12.79 7.43
CA LEU A 70 5.18 -12.01 6.20
C LEU A 70 6.55 -12.35 5.60
N GLU A 71 6.57 -12.67 4.31
CA GLU A 71 7.79 -12.82 3.52
C GLU A 71 7.72 -11.80 2.38
N VAL A 72 8.77 -11.00 2.24
CA VAL A 72 8.84 -9.91 1.27
C VAL A 72 9.94 -10.20 0.26
N TYR A 73 9.61 -10.06 -1.02
CA TYR A 73 10.50 -10.38 -2.13
C TYR A 73 10.61 -9.18 -3.04
N ILE A 74 11.84 -8.82 -3.41
CA ILE A 74 12.10 -7.77 -4.40
C ILE A 74 12.94 -8.30 -5.54
N THR A 75 12.84 -7.68 -6.73
CA THR A 75 13.73 -8.00 -7.86
C THR A 75 15.20 -7.97 -7.41
N ASN A 76 15.96 -9.03 -7.74
CA ASN A 76 17.41 -9.03 -7.52
C ASN A 76 18.08 -8.24 -8.64
N ASP A 77 18.82 -7.18 -8.29
CA ASP A 77 19.60 -6.35 -9.20
C ASP A 77 21.01 -6.90 -9.47
N ASN A 78 21.18 -8.23 -9.33
CA ASN A 78 22.44 -8.97 -9.42
C ASN A 78 23.52 -8.60 -8.39
N ARG A 79 23.17 -7.87 -7.33
CA ARG A 79 24.10 -7.57 -6.22
C ARG A 79 24.14 -8.64 -5.14
N THR A 80 23.16 -9.53 -5.12
CA THR A 80 23.05 -10.63 -4.14
C THR A 80 22.97 -11.99 -4.83
N THR A 81 23.64 -12.99 -4.25
CA THR A 81 23.66 -14.38 -4.74
C THR A 81 22.94 -15.36 -3.81
N GLU A 82 22.49 -14.89 -2.64
CA GLU A 82 21.87 -15.71 -1.60
C GLU A 82 20.36 -15.44 -1.49
N ASN A 83 19.61 -16.41 -0.95
CA ASN A 83 18.16 -16.33 -0.72
C ASN A 83 17.33 -15.92 -1.95
N LEU A 84 17.79 -16.37 -3.12
CA LEU A 84 17.17 -16.08 -4.41
C LEU A 84 16.11 -17.10 -4.79
N ARG A 85 15.00 -16.65 -5.36
CA ARG A 85 13.93 -17.52 -5.87
C ARG A 85 13.41 -17.05 -7.23
N ASN A 86 12.98 -18.00 -8.05
CA ASN A 86 12.16 -17.71 -9.22
C ASN A 86 10.74 -17.45 -8.71
N VAL A 87 10.20 -16.28 -9.03
CA VAL A 87 8.93 -15.80 -8.49
C VAL A 87 8.02 -15.39 -9.64
N VAL A 88 6.75 -15.76 -9.52
CA VAL A 88 5.66 -15.12 -10.25
C VAL A 88 4.78 -14.39 -9.24
N ALA A 89 4.83 -13.06 -9.26
CA ALA A 89 4.00 -12.21 -8.43
C ALA A 89 2.73 -11.83 -9.20
N LEU A 90 1.56 -12.11 -8.63
CA LEU A 90 0.26 -12.04 -9.30
C LEU A 90 -0.60 -10.91 -8.71
N ALA A 91 -1.16 -10.06 -9.57
CA ALA A 91 -1.98 -8.92 -9.17
C ALA A 91 -3.27 -9.34 -8.45
N ASP A 92 -3.99 -10.32 -9.00
CA ASP A 92 -5.30 -10.74 -8.49
C ASP A 92 -5.21 -11.88 -7.45
N LEU A 93 -4.02 -12.31 -7.04
CA LEU A 93 -3.89 -13.40 -6.08
C LEU A 93 -4.55 -13.02 -4.75
N GLY A 94 -5.40 -13.92 -4.25
CA GLY A 94 -6.07 -13.77 -2.97
C GLY A 94 -7.13 -12.67 -2.91
N GLU A 95 -7.48 -12.03 -4.03
CA GLU A 95 -8.51 -10.97 -4.06
C GLU A 95 -9.92 -11.57 -4.10
N PRO A 96 -10.75 -11.37 -3.05
CA PRO A 96 -12.07 -11.99 -2.97
C PRO A 96 -13.14 -11.22 -3.76
N ARG A 97 -13.03 -9.88 -3.78
CA ARG A 97 -14.08 -8.99 -4.26
C ARG A 97 -13.93 -8.70 -5.74
N ARG A 98 -15.00 -8.92 -6.50
CA ARG A 98 -15.05 -8.59 -7.92
C ARG A 98 -14.73 -7.12 -8.16
N GLU A 99 -15.14 -6.19 -7.30
CA GLU A 99 -14.92 -4.75 -7.52
C GLU A 99 -13.46 -4.32 -7.28
N ARG A 100 -12.57 -5.23 -6.88
CA ARG A 100 -11.16 -4.96 -6.58
C ARG A 100 -10.18 -5.69 -7.50
N MET A 101 -10.65 -6.66 -8.28
CA MET A 101 -9.82 -7.46 -9.20
C MET A 101 -9.55 -6.71 -10.51
N LEU A 102 -8.44 -7.03 -11.16
CA LEU A 102 -8.10 -6.61 -12.52
C LEU A 102 -8.86 -7.42 -13.57
N ARG A 103 -9.06 -8.72 -13.32
CA ARG A 103 -9.70 -9.70 -14.21
C ARG A 103 -10.94 -10.30 -13.53
N SER A 104 -12.13 -10.00 -14.05
CA SER A 104 -13.38 -10.52 -13.49
C SER A 104 -13.57 -12.02 -13.70
N GLN A 105 -12.82 -12.63 -14.63
CA GLN A 105 -12.89 -14.02 -15.01
C GLN A 105 -12.42 -14.98 -13.89
N PHE A 106 -11.57 -14.48 -12.98
CA PHE A 106 -11.16 -15.26 -11.81
C PHE A 106 -12.13 -15.13 -10.62
N TYR A 107 -13.14 -14.26 -10.70
CA TYR A 107 -14.08 -14.07 -9.60
C TYR A 107 -14.89 -15.34 -9.32
N ASN A 108 -14.92 -15.76 -8.04
CA ASN A 108 -15.73 -16.89 -7.61
C ASN A 108 -17.16 -16.44 -7.29
N GLY A 109 -18.03 -16.50 -8.30
CA GLY A 109 -19.45 -16.14 -8.15
C GLY A 109 -20.28 -17.07 -7.27
N ALA A 110 -19.78 -18.25 -6.89
CA ALA A 110 -20.51 -19.20 -6.04
C ALA A 110 -20.62 -18.72 -4.58
N ASN A 111 -19.72 -17.85 -4.14
CA ASN A 111 -19.74 -17.24 -2.81
C ASN A 111 -19.58 -15.73 -2.97
N ALA A 112 -20.69 -14.98 -2.85
CA ALA A 112 -20.66 -13.53 -2.96
C ALA A 112 -19.73 -12.94 -1.89
N ALA A 113 -18.60 -12.41 -2.33
CA ALA A 113 -17.63 -11.81 -1.43
C ALA A 113 -18.13 -10.45 -0.92
N THR A 114 -17.89 -10.18 0.35
CA THR A 114 -18.15 -8.88 0.98
C THR A 114 -16.81 -8.22 1.31
N VAL A 115 -16.84 -6.98 1.81
CA VAL A 115 -15.65 -6.35 2.41
C VAL A 115 -15.01 -7.26 3.45
N LYS A 116 -15.80 -7.93 4.30
CA LYS A 116 -15.30 -8.80 5.38
C LYS A 116 -14.79 -10.16 4.92
N THR A 117 -14.90 -10.50 3.64
CA THR A 117 -14.42 -11.79 3.12
C THR A 117 -12.88 -11.80 3.13
N PRO A 118 -12.23 -12.70 3.87
CA PRO A 118 -10.78 -12.69 4.04
C PRO A 118 -10.05 -13.06 2.75
N ALA A 119 -8.95 -12.34 2.46
CA ALA A 119 -8.03 -12.67 1.38
C ALA A 119 -7.34 -14.03 1.64
N ARG A 120 -7.36 -14.93 0.66
CA ARG A 120 -6.66 -16.23 0.71
C ARG A 120 -6.49 -16.82 -0.68
N ASN A 121 -5.51 -17.70 -0.90
CA ASN A 121 -5.23 -18.31 -2.20
C ASN A 121 -6.48 -18.85 -2.92
N GLY A 122 -7.30 -19.66 -2.23
CA GLY A 122 -8.50 -20.27 -2.79
C GLY A 122 -9.78 -19.45 -2.61
N VAL A 123 -9.71 -18.11 -2.58
CA VAL A 123 -10.91 -17.25 -2.52
C VAL A 123 -11.45 -16.92 -3.90
N ASN A 124 -10.57 -16.86 -4.89
CA ASN A 124 -10.89 -16.72 -6.30
C ASN A 124 -10.27 -17.89 -7.09
N TYR A 125 -10.49 -17.94 -8.40
CA TYR A 125 -10.03 -19.06 -9.20
C TYR A 125 -8.55 -19.01 -9.59
N LEU A 126 -7.88 -17.86 -9.47
CA LEU A 126 -6.55 -17.64 -10.05
C LEU A 126 -5.52 -18.66 -9.57
N TYR A 127 -5.34 -18.81 -8.26
CA TYR A 127 -4.33 -19.72 -7.70
C TYR A 127 -4.57 -21.16 -8.16
N ASN A 128 -5.81 -21.65 -8.00
CA ASN A 128 -6.20 -23.00 -8.36
C ASN A 128 -6.08 -23.27 -9.87
N SER A 129 -6.42 -22.29 -10.72
CA SER A 129 -6.22 -22.40 -12.17
C SER A 129 -4.75 -22.61 -12.54
N ILE A 130 -3.83 -22.01 -11.79
CA ILE A 130 -2.38 -22.16 -12.02
C ILE A 130 -1.91 -23.54 -11.56
N ILE A 131 -2.12 -23.89 -10.28
CA ILE A 131 -1.57 -25.13 -9.71
C ILE A 131 -2.20 -26.40 -10.33
N ASN A 132 -3.42 -26.30 -10.87
CA ASN A 132 -4.08 -27.42 -11.57
C ASN A 132 -3.66 -27.56 -13.04
N SER A 133 -2.80 -26.67 -13.56
CA SER A 133 -2.30 -26.74 -14.95
C SER A 133 -1.18 -27.78 -15.14
N GLY A 134 -0.87 -28.59 -14.12
CA GLY A 134 0.13 -29.65 -14.17
C GLY A 134 1.57 -29.16 -13.92
N PRO A 135 2.59 -30.00 -14.20
CA PRO A 135 3.99 -29.71 -13.83
C PRO A 135 4.56 -28.42 -14.44
N ALA A 136 4.09 -28.03 -15.63
CA ALA A 136 4.52 -26.80 -16.31
C ALA A 136 4.21 -25.52 -15.50
N SER A 137 3.24 -25.59 -14.57
CA SER A 137 2.95 -24.48 -13.64
C SER A 137 4.11 -24.16 -12.68
N ARG A 138 5.12 -25.03 -12.55
CA ARG A 138 6.30 -24.78 -11.71
C ARG A 138 7.58 -24.55 -12.50
N ASP A 139 7.56 -24.85 -13.79
CA ASP A 139 8.73 -24.79 -14.66
C ASP A 139 9.02 -23.32 -15.02
N ASN A 140 10.20 -22.82 -14.64
CA ASN A 140 10.60 -21.44 -14.89
C ASN A 140 10.71 -21.08 -16.39
N LEU A 141 10.87 -22.06 -17.28
CA LEU A 141 10.93 -21.86 -18.72
C LEU A 141 9.54 -21.94 -19.38
N GLN A 142 8.62 -22.72 -18.82
CA GLN A 142 7.28 -22.93 -19.41
C GLN A 142 6.16 -22.12 -18.75
N ILE A 143 6.39 -21.56 -17.55
CA ILE A 143 5.35 -20.90 -16.76
C ILE A 143 4.59 -19.81 -17.52
N GLU A 144 5.25 -19.02 -18.36
CA GLU A 144 4.58 -17.95 -19.12
C GLU A 144 3.57 -18.53 -20.14
N GLN A 145 3.84 -19.71 -20.72
CA GLN A 145 2.89 -20.41 -21.59
C GLN A 145 1.66 -20.92 -20.82
N THR A 146 1.88 -21.41 -19.59
CA THR A 146 0.80 -21.81 -18.68
C THR A 146 -0.06 -20.61 -18.28
N LEU A 147 0.55 -19.49 -17.87
CA LEU A 147 -0.17 -18.27 -17.49
C LEU A 147 -0.93 -17.63 -18.66
N GLY A 148 -0.49 -17.88 -19.90
CA GLY A 148 -1.19 -17.47 -21.11
C GLY A 148 -2.45 -18.29 -21.43
N ASN A 149 -2.71 -19.41 -20.74
CA ASN A 149 -3.79 -20.36 -21.07
C ASN A 149 -4.49 -20.92 -19.82
N LEU A 150 -4.78 -20.07 -18.84
CA LEU A 150 -5.41 -20.52 -17.58
C LEU A 150 -6.90 -20.84 -17.79
N VAL A 151 -7.31 -22.03 -17.35
CA VAL A 151 -8.72 -22.46 -17.43
C VAL A 151 -9.46 -22.04 -16.16
N THR A 152 -10.59 -21.36 -16.34
CA THR A 152 -11.53 -20.98 -15.27
C THR A 152 -12.92 -21.53 -15.61
N PRO A 153 -13.88 -21.55 -14.66
CA PRO A 153 -15.28 -21.88 -14.98
C PRO A 153 -15.91 -20.97 -16.04
N GLY A 154 -15.40 -19.75 -16.21
CA GLY A 154 -15.84 -18.78 -17.22
C GLY A 154 -15.12 -18.87 -18.56
N GLY A 155 -14.24 -19.87 -18.75
CA GLY A 155 -13.44 -20.05 -19.96
C GLY A 155 -11.94 -19.81 -19.75
N THR A 156 -11.20 -19.78 -20.86
CA THR A 156 -9.75 -19.58 -20.87
C THR A 156 -9.40 -18.10 -20.71
N VAL A 157 -8.43 -17.82 -19.84
CA VAL A 157 -7.91 -16.48 -19.56
C VAL A 157 -6.42 -16.46 -19.83
N ALA A 158 -5.97 -15.52 -20.66
CA ALA A 158 -4.57 -15.25 -20.89
C ALA A 158 -4.11 -14.09 -20.01
N LEU A 159 -3.17 -14.36 -19.08
CA LEU A 159 -2.52 -13.31 -18.31
C LEU A 159 -1.46 -12.60 -19.14
N VAL A 160 -1.37 -11.28 -18.95
CA VAL A 160 -0.42 -10.39 -19.61
C VAL A 160 0.70 -10.03 -18.63
N LYS A 161 1.94 -10.32 -19.02
CA LYS A 161 3.13 -9.94 -18.25
C LYS A 161 3.23 -8.42 -18.11
N ASN A 162 3.72 -7.94 -16.97
CA ASN A 162 3.80 -6.52 -16.58
C ASN A 162 2.44 -5.83 -16.36
N LEU A 163 1.34 -6.59 -16.39
CA LEU A 163 -0.01 -6.09 -16.10
C LEU A 163 -0.71 -6.98 -15.06
N ASP A 164 -0.87 -8.27 -15.38
CA ASP A 164 -1.48 -9.26 -14.49
C ASP A 164 -0.47 -9.89 -13.54
N TYR A 165 0.78 -10.00 -13.98
CA TYR A 165 1.85 -10.63 -13.22
C TYR A 165 3.23 -10.11 -13.60
N GLU A 166 4.17 -10.32 -12.69
CA GLU A 166 5.60 -10.13 -12.90
C GLU A 166 6.30 -11.47 -12.69
N ARG A 167 7.23 -11.83 -13.59
CA ARG A 167 8.11 -12.99 -13.43
C ARG A 167 9.54 -12.51 -13.26
N ILE A 168 10.11 -12.76 -12.10
CA ILE A 168 11.40 -12.21 -11.69
C ILE A 168 12.26 -13.28 -10.99
N ARG A 169 13.58 -13.07 -11.03
CA ARG A 169 14.46 -13.62 -9.99
C ARG A 169 14.45 -12.63 -8.83
N ALA A 170 13.92 -13.05 -7.69
CA ALA A 170 13.77 -12.18 -6.53
C ALA A 170 14.76 -12.58 -5.43
N ARG A 171 15.18 -11.60 -4.63
CA ARG A 171 15.77 -11.85 -3.30
C ARG A 171 14.69 -11.70 -2.24
N THR A 172 14.77 -12.51 -1.20
CA THR A 172 13.96 -12.31 0.01
C THR A 172 14.56 -11.19 0.85
N LEU A 173 13.75 -10.31 1.41
CA LEU A 173 14.18 -9.30 2.37
C LEU A 173 14.32 -9.92 3.76
N ALA A 174 15.39 -9.55 4.47
CA ALA A 174 15.53 -9.85 5.89
C ALA A 174 14.50 -9.04 6.70
N THR A 175 14.14 -9.54 7.89
CA THR A 175 13.21 -8.85 8.81
C THR A 175 13.74 -7.52 9.33
N THR A 176 15.03 -7.22 9.12
CA THR A 176 15.66 -5.91 9.42
C THR A 176 15.53 -4.90 8.29
N GLU A 177 15.02 -5.29 7.12
CA GLU A 177 14.88 -4.42 5.94
C GLU A 177 13.47 -3.85 5.78
N TYR A 178 12.52 -4.32 6.58
CA TYR A 178 11.14 -3.86 6.59
C TYR A 178 10.50 -4.03 7.97
N THR A 179 9.43 -3.27 8.21
CA THR A 179 8.50 -3.49 9.31
C THR A 179 7.10 -3.70 8.76
N PHE A 180 6.16 -4.17 9.57
CA PHE A 180 4.77 -4.31 9.15
C PHE A 180 3.82 -4.14 10.33
N ASN A 181 2.60 -3.69 10.07
CA ASN A 181 1.57 -3.62 11.08
C ASN A 181 0.72 -4.90 11.03
N ALA A 182 0.82 -5.73 12.08
CA ALA A 182 0.15 -7.01 12.13
C ALA A 182 -1.38 -6.92 12.23
N GLN A 183 -1.93 -5.79 12.68
CA GLN A 183 -3.37 -5.59 12.82
C GLN A 183 -4.00 -4.89 11.61
N LEU A 184 -3.24 -4.04 10.92
CA LEU A 184 -3.71 -3.24 9.78
C LEU A 184 -3.31 -3.83 8.43
N GLY A 185 -2.34 -4.74 8.38
CA GLY A 185 -1.98 -5.48 7.17
C GLY A 185 -1.33 -4.62 6.09
N TYR A 186 -0.32 -3.84 6.47
CA TYR A 186 0.58 -3.15 5.54
C TYR A 186 2.04 -3.37 5.92
N VAL A 187 2.93 -3.21 4.95
CA VAL A 187 4.39 -3.31 5.08
C VAL A 187 5.03 -1.95 4.80
N ASN A 188 6.06 -1.62 5.60
CA ASN A 188 6.92 -0.47 5.44
C ASN A 188 8.32 -0.95 5.09
N LEU A 189 8.86 -0.50 3.96
CA LEU A 189 10.23 -0.80 3.58
C LEU A 189 11.18 0.24 4.16
N ASN A 190 12.36 -0.18 4.61
CA ASN A 190 13.35 0.77 5.12
C ASN A 190 14.00 1.60 4.00
N THR A 191 13.95 1.11 2.77
CA THR A 191 14.45 1.80 1.57
C THR A 191 13.34 1.92 0.54
N THR A 192 13.23 3.10 -0.08
CA THR A 192 12.35 3.31 -1.24
C THR A 192 12.73 2.38 -2.38
N LEU A 193 11.74 1.76 -3.01
CA LEU A 193 11.97 0.90 -4.17
C LEU A 193 12.37 1.72 -5.40
N LEU A 194 13.28 1.15 -6.20
CA LEU A 194 13.60 1.71 -7.51
C LEU A 194 12.40 1.55 -8.46
N PRO A 195 12.27 2.42 -9.48
CA PRO A 195 11.15 2.37 -10.42
C PRO A 195 10.95 0.99 -11.07
N ASP A 196 12.03 0.31 -11.42
CA ASP A 196 12.07 -1.01 -12.06
C ASP A 196 12.02 -2.20 -11.09
N GLN A 197 12.02 -1.96 -9.78
CA GLN A 197 11.87 -3.03 -8.80
C GLN A 197 10.42 -3.47 -8.66
N VAL A 198 10.22 -4.79 -8.67
CA VAL A 198 8.95 -5.45 -8.35
C VAL A 198 8.94 -5.77 -6.87
N LEU A 199 7.77 -5.60 -6.23
CA LEU A 199 7.52 -6.02 -4.85
C LEU A 199 6.47 -7.12 -4.84
N GLY A 200 6.85 -8.29 -4.36
CA GLY A 200 5.95 -9.42 -4.13
C GLY A 200 5.97 -9.85 -2.67
N VAL A 201 4.85 -10.37 -2.17
CA VAL A 201 4.73 -10.88 -0.80
C VAL A 201 4.02 -12.23 -0.73
N SER A 202 4.33 -13.01 0.28
CA SER A 202 3.47 -14.09 0.78
C SER A 202 3.31 -13.93 2.29
N TYR A 203 2.12 -14.25 2.81
CA TYR A 203 1.82 -14.05 4.21
C TYR A 203 0.75 -15.00 4.72
N SER A 204 0.77 -15.21 6.04
CA SER A 204 -0.27 -15.90 6.78
C SER A 204 -0.79 -15.00 7.89
N TYR A 205 -2.08 -15.11 8.17
CA TYR A 205 -2.73 -14.32 9.21
C TYR A 205 -3.89 -15.08 9.86
N ILE A 206 -4.21 -14.69 11.08
CA ILE A 206 -5.36 -15.19 11.82
C ILE A 206 -6.47 -14.15 11.71
N TYR A 207 -7.68 -14.61 11.40
CA TYR A 207 -8.91 -13.82 11.49
C TYR A 207 -10.01 -14.70 12.08
N ASN A 208 -10.64 -14.24 13.17
CA ASN A 208 -11.67 -14.99 13.91
C ASN A 208 -11.25 -16.44 14.25
N GLY A 209 -10.01 -16.63 14.70
CA GLY A 209 -9.47 -17.94 15.10
C GLY A 209 -9.11 -18.88 13.96
N LYS A 210 -9.22 -18.45 12.70
CA LYS A 210 -8.85 -19.24 11.52
C LYS A 210 -7.63 -18.65 10.82
N THR A 211 -6.70 -19.52 10.41
CA THR A 211 -5.54 -19.15 9.60
C THR A 211 -5.91 -19.05 8.13
N TYR A 212 -5.40 -18.00 7.48
CA TYR A 212 -5.51 -17.73 6.05
C TYR A 212 -4.11 -17.47 5.49
N THR A 213 -3.86 -17.93 4.27
CA THR A 213 -2.60 -17.69 3.55
C THR A 213 -2.88 -17.07 2.18
N VAL A 214 -2.07 -16.08 1.81
CA VAL A 214 -2.00 -15.52 0.46
C VAL A 214 -0.56 -15.63 -0.05
N GLY A 215 -0.39 -16.10 -1.28
CA GLY A 215 0.93 -16.49 -1.80
C GLY A 215 1.38 -17.84 -1.25
N GLU A 216 2.62 -18.18 -1.52
CA GLU A 216 3.26 -19.39 -1.02
C GLU A 216 4.38 -18.96 -0.08
N THR A 217 4.15 -19.10 1.22
CA THR A 217 5.24 -18.94 2.20
C THR A 217 6.07 -20.20 2.22
N VAL A 218 7.23 -20.16 2.89
CA VAL A 218 8.07 -21.35 3.07
C VAL A 218 7.30 -22.52 3.70
N ASN A 219 6.25 -22.24 4.47
CA ASN A 219 5.43 -23.28 5.08
C ASN A 219 4.53 -24.00 4.06
N GLU A 220 4.09 -23.31 3.00
CA GLU A 220 3.26 -23.91 1.95
C GLU A 220 4.11 -24.64 0.90
N TYR A 221 5.23 -24.07 0.46
CA TYR A 221 6.04 -24.71 -0.59
C TYR A 221 7.11 -25.67 -0.05
N GLY A 222 7.63 -25.43 1.16
CA GLY A 222 8.61 -26.29 1.84
C GLY A 222 9.71 -26.84 0.93
N SER A 223 9.93 -28.16 1.00
CA SER A 223 10.81 -28.90 0.08
C SER A 223 10.11 -29.40 -1.18
N LEU A 224 8.82 -29.09 -1.38
CA LEU A 224 8.02 -29.55 -2.52
C LEU A 224 8.32 -28.76 -3.80
N VAL A 225 8.85 -27.54 -3.66
CA VAL A 225 9.22 -26.66 -4.78
C VAL A 225 10.73 -26.45 -4.79
N GLY A 226 11.39 -26.91 -5.85
CA GLY A 226 12.83 -26.77 -6.05
C GLY A 226 13.28 -25.33 -6.24
N GLN A 227 14.59 -25.09 -6.12
CA GLN A 227 15.20 -23.75 -6.28
C GLN A 227 15.07 -23.19 -7.72
N ASP A 228 15.03 -24.07 -8.71
CA ASP A 228 14.84 -23.71 -10.13
C ASP A 228 13.37 -23.53 -10.48
N GLN A 229 12.44 -23.98 -9.63
CA GLN A 229 11.02 -23.85 -9.82
C GLN A 229 10.48 -22.51 -9.32
N VAL A 230 9.32 -22.14 -9.85
CA VAL A 230 8.62 -20.89 -9.53
C VAL A 230 7.73 -21.04 -8.29
N ILE A 231 7.78 -20.04 -7.41
CA ILE A 231 6.77 -19.82 -6.37
C ILE A 231 5.84 -18.66 -6.72
N PHE A 232 4.63 -18.71 -6.19
CA PHE A 232 3.59 -17.72 -6.46
C PHE A 232 3.41 -16.75 -5.30
N LEU A 233 3.48 -15.46 -5.59
CA LEU A 233 3.35 -14.38 -4.62
C LEU A 233 2.20 -13.44 -4.98
N LYS A 234 1.77 -12.64 -4.00
CA LYS A 234 0.93 -11.48 -4.23
C LYS A 234 1.79 -10.32 -4.74
N LEU A 235 1.41 -9.71 -5.86
CA LEU A 235 2.06 -8.52 -6.39
C LEU A 235 1.57 -7.27 -5.64
N LEU A 236 2.50 -6.48 -5.09
CA LEU A 236 2.20 -5.18 -4.46
C LEU A 236 2.64 -4.01 -5.34
N LYS A 237 3.78 -4.13 -6.03
CA LYS A 237 4.30 -3.14 -6.99
C LYS A 237 4.89 -3.86 -8.20
N ALA A 238 4.53 -3.41 -9.41
CA ALA A 238 5.09 -3.91 -10.66
C ALA A 238 6.23 -3.00 -11.18
N THR A 239 6.91 -3.43 -12.24
CA THR A 239 7.91 -2.59 -12.94
C THR A 239 7.26 -1.36 -13.58
N ASN A 240 6.02 -1.50 -14.03
CA ASN A 240 5.18 -0.39 -14.44
C ASN A 240 4.34 0.10 -13.24
N PRO A 241 4.39 1.40 -12.87
CA PRO A 241 3.62 1.92 -11.73
C PRO A 241 2.10 1.79 -11.91
N GLY A 242 1.63 1.42 -13.10
CA GLY A 242 0.23 1.12 -13.36
C GLY A 242 -0.66 2.36 -13.29
N VAL A 243 -0.11 3.54 -13.56
CA VAL A 243 -0.85 4.82 -13.57
C VAL A 243 -1.20 5.22 -14.99
N ALA A 244 -2.49 5.42 -15.27
CA ALA A 244 -3.00 5.74 -16.61
C ALA A 244 -2.56 4.76 -17.72
N THR A 245 -2.36 3.48 -17.38
CA THR A 245 -1.86 2.44 -18.30
C THR A 245 -2.94 1.52 -18.86
N ILE A 246 -4.15 1.57 -18.30
CA ILE A 246 -5.25 0.69 -18.69
C ILE A 246 -6.49 1.50 -19.08
N ASN A 247 -7.37 0.90 -19.87
CA ASN A 247 -8.65 1.49 -20.20
C ASN A 247 -9.71 0.39 -20.33
N PRO A 248 -10.61 0.21 -19.33
CA PRO A 248 -11.65 -0.80 -19.40
C PRO A 248 -12.69 -0.51 -20.50
N ALA A 249 -12.84 0.73 -20.97
CA ALA A 249 -13.78 1.06 -22.04
C ALA A 249 -13.33 0.52 -23.41
N THR A 250 -12.02 0.35 -23.63
CA THR A 250 -11.47 -0.16 -24.88
C THR A 250 -10.90 -1.58 -24.78
N ASN A 251 -10.74 -2.10 -23.55
CA ASN A 251 -10.26 -3.47 -23.32
C ASN A 251 -11.31 -4.29 -22.54
N PRO A 252 -12.14 -5.11 -23.24
CA PRO A 252 -13.20 -5.90 -22.61
C PRO A 252 -12.66 -7.05 -21.74
N THR A 253 -11.37 -7.38 -21.85
CA THR A 253 -10.74 -8.41 -21.02
C THR A 253 -10.43 -7.92 -19.60
N LEU A 254 -10.47 -6.60 -19.37
CA LEU A 254 -10.39 -5.98 -18.05
C LEU A 254 -11.75 -6.01 -17.35
N ASN A 255 -11.70 -5.99 -16.02
CA ASN A 255 -12.87 -6.06 -15.17
C ASN A 255 -13.72 -4.78 -15.19
N GLN A 256 -14.89 -4.86 -15.82
CA GLN A 256 -15.84 -3.74 -15.92
C GLN A 256 -16.52 -3.36 -14.58
N PHE A 257 -16.43 -4.23 -13.56
CA PHE A 257 -17.06 -4.06 -12.25
C PHE A 257 -16.14 -3.38 -11.24
N ASN A 258 -14.85 -3.22 -11.57
CA ASN A 258 -13.92 -2.50 -10.72
C ASN A 258 -13.94 -1.00 -11.10
N PRO A 259 -14.53 -0.13 -10.25
CA PRO A 259 -14.65 1.29 -10.57
C PRO A 259 -13.29 1.99 -10.66
N ASN A 260 -12.26 1.49 -9.96
CA ASN A 260 -10.96 2.13 -9.90
C ASN A 260 -10.23 2.05 -11.26
N LEU A 261 -10.51 1.03 -12.07
CA LEU A 261 -9.91 0.91 -13.41
C LEU A 261 -10.33 2.04 -14.36
N ARG A 262 -11.44 2.74 -14.08
CA ARG A 262 -11.89 3.91 -14.86
C ARG A 262 -10.95 5.12 -14.72
N THR A 263 -10.14 5.16 -13.67
CA THR A 263 -9.08 6.16 -13.50
C THR A 263 -7.85 5.88 -14.37
N GLY A 264 -7.84 4.75 -15.09
CA GLY A 264 -6.71 4.28 -15.86
C GLY A 264 -5.62 3.60 -15.02
N ASN A 265 -5.85 3.42 -13.72
CA ASN A 265 -4.88 2.85 -12.79
C ASN A 265 -5.12 1.35 -12.53
N THR A 266 -4.06 0.57 -12.35
CA THR A 266 -4.14 -0.85 -11.96
C THR A 266 -4.48 -1.01 -10.48
N PRO A 267 -5.00 -2.17 -10.04
CA PRO A 267 -5.24 -2.44 -8.62
C PRO A 267 -3.96 -2.42 -7.75
N THR A 268 -2.79 -2.65 -8.33
CA THR A 268 -1.52 -2.56 -7.58
C THR A 268 -1.18 -1.11 -7.19
N TRP A 269 -1.54 -0.13 -8.03
CA TRP A 269 -1.40 1.30 -7.68
C TRP A 269 -2.15 1.66 -6.40
N ASP A 270 -3.32 1.07 -6.22
CA ASP A 270 -4.17 1.25 -5.06
C ASP A 270 -3.58 0.67 -3.76
N LEU A 271 -2.70 -0.33 -3.86
CA LEU A 271 -2.06 -0.95 -2.70
C LEU A 271 -0.95 -0.07 -2.10
N MET A 272 -0.36 0.83 -2.88
CA MET A 272 0.58 1.82 -2.36
C MET A 272 -0.15 2.81 -1.45
N MET A 273 0.29 2.93 -0.20
CA MET A 273 -0.22 3.90 0.76
C MET A 273 0.23 5.30 0.36
N LYS A 274 -0.69 6.28 0.48
CA LYS A 274 -0.50 7.68 0.04
C LYS A 274 -0.78 8.66 1.18
N ASN A 275 -0.70 8.16 2.41
CA ASN A 275 -1.06 8.84 3.65
C ASN A 275 0.08 8.80 4.69
N ILE A 276 1.30 8.44 4.29
CA ILE A 276 2.49 8.44 5.13
C ILE A 276 3.43 9.52 4.58
N TYR A 277 3.93 10.36 5.48
CA TYR A 277 4.73 11.54 5.15
C TYR A 277 5.96 11.52 6.05
N SER A 278 7.15 11.59 5.46
CA SER A 278 8.37 11.69 6.25
C SER A 278 8.55 13.11 6.76
N LEU A 279 8.74 13.23 8.07
CA LEU A 279 9.08 14.51 8.70
C LEU A 279 10.59 14.80 8.64
N ASN A 280 11.40 13.85 8.17
CA ASN A 280 12.87 13.88 8.23
C ASN A 280 13.38 14.23 9.65
N ALA A 281 12.68 13.72 10.65
CA ALA A 281 12.94 13.94 12.07
C ALA A 281 13.02 12.59 12.80
N SER A 282 13.62 12.60 13.98
CA SER A 282 13.72 11.41 14.82
C SER A 282 13.53 11.82 16.28
N GLN A 283 13.18 10.85 17.12
CA GLN A 283 12.97 11.06 18.55
C GLN A 283 11.87 12.11 18.84
N LEU A 284 10.78 12.02 18.10
CA LEU A 284 9.63 12.92 18.28
C LEU A 284 8.97 12.65 19.63
N ASN A 285 8.62 13.73 20.33
CA ASN A 285 7.92 13.69 21.60
C ASN A 285 6.56 14.36 21.45
N ARG A 286 5.52 13.74 22.00
CA ARG A 286 4.13 14.24 21.99
C ARG A 286 4.02 15.70 22.43
N ASP A 287 4.67 16.07 23.53
CA ASP A 287 4.54 17.40 24.14
C ASP A 287 5.11 18.52 23.25
N ASN A 288 6.04 18.18 22.36
CA ASN A 288 6.73 19.12 21.47
C ASN A 288 6.34 18.91 20.00
N PHE A 289 5.32 18.10 19.72
CA PHE A 289 4.84 17.84 18.37
C PHE A 289 3.55 18.61 18.09
N ASN A 290 3.59 19.47 17.07
CA ASN A 290 2.41 20.20 16.62
C ASN A 290 2.27 20.05 15.10
N LEU A 291 1.20 19.39 14.67
CA LEU A 291 0.81 19.29 13.27
C LEU A 291 -0.40 20.19 13.02
N GLN A 292 -0.26 21.10 12.06
CA GLN A 292 -1.35 21.90 11.55
C GLN A 292 -1.60 21.56 10.09
N ILE A 293 -2.88 21.38 9.73
CA ILE A 293 -3.28 21.20 8.33
C ILE A 293 -3.91 22.49 7.84
N ILE A 294 -3.34 23.02 6.78
CA ILE A 294 -3.76 24.26 6.14
C ILE A 294 -4.22 24.00 4.71
N TYR A 295 -5.23 24.76 4.29
CA TYR A 295 -5.59 24.94 2.90
C TYR A 295 -5.04 26.29 2.45
N LYS A 296 -4.17 26.28 1.45
CA LYS A 296 -3.67 27.52 0.82
C LYS A 296 -4.70 27.96 -0.22
N ASP A 297 -5.39 29.06 0.05
CA ASP A 297 -6.37 29.60 -0.89
C ASP A 297 -5.66 30.31 -2.05
N ASP A 298 -5.80 29.78 -3.26
CA ASP A 298 -5.19 30.37 -4.47
C ASP A 298 -5.72 31.78 -4.79
N ALA A 299 -6.95 32.10 -4.37
CA ALA A 299 -7.57 33.40 -4.68
C ALA A 299 -7.03 34.53 -3.78
N THR A 300 -6.88 34.26 -2.48
CA THR A 300 -6.44 35.25 -1.49
C THR A 300 -4.99 35.10 -1.08
N GLY A 301 -4.36 33.94 -1.34
CA GLY A 301 -3.03 33.57 -0.88
C GLY A 301 -2.94 33.26 0.62
N VAL A 302 -4.08 33.26 1.33
CA VAL A 302 -4.15 33.07 2.78
C VAL A 302 -4.17 31.59 3.12
N ASP A 303 -3.44 31.23 4.19
CA ASP A 303 -3.47 29.89 4.75
C ASP A 303 -4.66 29.76 5.72
N LEU A 304 -5.57 28.85 5.40
CA LEU A 304 -6.82 28.62 6.12
C LEU A 304 -6.78 27.29 6.86
N ILE A 305 -7.08 27.30 8.16
CA ILE A 305 -7.17 26.08 8.99
C ILE A 305 -8.53 25.40 8.91
N SER A 306 -9.50 26.04 8.25
CA SER A 306 -10.90 25.60 8.09
C SER A 306 -11.44 26.14 6.78
N LEU A 307 -12.23 25.35 6.05
CA LEU A 307 -12.91 25.84 4.84
C LEU A 307 -14.14 26.67 5.23
N LYS A 308 -14.39 27.79 4.54
CA LYS A 308 -15.55 28.66 4.80
C LYS A 308 -16.82 28.20 4.10
N GLU A 309 -16.70 27.25 3.18
CA GLU A 309 -17.78 26.72 2.37
C GLU A 309 -17.77 25.19 2.40
N GLY A 310 -18.87 24.58 1.96
CA GLY A 310 -19.05 23.13 1.89
C GLY A 310 -20.16 22.60 2.80
N PRO A 311 -20.30 21.27 2.90
CA PRO A 311 -21.27 20.64 3.79
C PRO A 311 -21.01 21.00 5.26
N ALA A 312 -22.03 20.88 6.11
CA ALA A 312 -21.95 21.20 7.54
C ALA A 312 -20.84 20.44 8.29
N LEU A 313 -20.44 19.25 7.81
CA LEU A 313 -19.35 18.44 8.40
C LEU A 313 -17.95 18.98 8.10
N VAL A 314 -17.81 19.96 7.20
CA VAL A 314 -16.54 20.52 6.73
C VAL A 314 -16.49 22.03 6.94
N GLN A 315 -17.61 22.71 6.72
CA GLN A 315 -17.70 24.15 6.82
C GLN A 315 -17.39 24.64 8.24
N ASN A 316 -16.41 25.53 8.36
CA ASN A 316 -15.92 26.11 9.61
C ASN A 316 -15.41 25.08 10.63
N VAL A 317 -15.14 23.84 10.21
CA VAL A 317 -14.50 22.81 11.03
C VAL A 317 -12.99 22.82 10.78
N PRO A 318 -12.13 22.76 11.81
CA PRO A 318 -10.69 22.62 11.64
C PRO A 318 -10.33 21.43 10.74
N LEU A 319 -9.43 21.63 9.78
CA LEU A 319 -9.08 20.61 8.79
C LEU A 319 -8.50 19.33 9.42
N ILE A 320 -7.79 19.48 10.54
CA ILE A 320 -7.28 18.33 11.30
C ILE A 320 -8.41 17.42 11.82
N GLN A 321 -9.55 18.01 12.20
CA GLN A 321 -10.76 17.29 12.62
C GLN A 321 -11.52 16.71 11.42
N VAL A 322 -11.63 17.48 10.32
CA VAL A 322 -12.26 17.00 9.08
C VAL A 322 -11.57 15.74 8.56
N LEU A 323 -10.24 15.70 8.64
CA LEU A 323 -9.44 14.55 8.22
C LEU A 323 -9.36 13.44 9.30
N GLY A 324 -9.97 13.66 10.46
CA GLY A 324 -10.06 12.68 11.54
C GLY A 324 -8.73 12.40 12.24
N LEU A 325 -7.82 13.37 12.24
CA LEU A 325 -6.51 13.33 12.92
C LEU A 325 -6.53 14.01 14.30
N ASP A 326 -7.69 14.54 14.70
CA ASP A 326 -8.02 15.06 16.04
C ASP A 326 -9.40 14.50 16.38
N ARG A 327 -9.45 13.50 17.26
CA ARG A 327 -10.69 12.82 17.71
C ARG A 327 -10.75 12.64 19.20
N VAL A 328 -9.61 12.72 19.88
CA VAL A 328 -9.52 12.54 21.31
C VAL A 328 -8.78 13.71 21.96
N ASN A 329 -8.94 13.84 23.27
CA ASN A 329 -8.20 14.83 24.03
C ASN A 329 -6.84 14.26 24.48
N ALA A 330 -6.04 15.07 25.16
CA ALA A 330 -4.78 14.64 25.79
C ALA A 330 -4.87 13.36 26.67
N ASN A 331 -6.03 13.10 27.29
CA ASN A 331 -6.31 11.92 28.13
C ASN A 331 -6.82 10.71 27.32
N ASN A 332 -6.96 10.84 26.00
CA ASN A 332 -7.53 9.87 25.07
C ASN A 332 -9.04 9.64 25.20
N ASP A 333 -9.77 10.57 25.83
CA ASP A 333 -11.24 10.55 25.82
C ASP A 333 -11.74 11.06 24.47
N ARG A 334 -12.88 10.55 23.98
CA ARG A 334 -13.49 10.92 22.68
C ARG A 334 -14.08 12.33 22.66
N ASN A 335 -13.21 13.33 22.75
CA ASN A 335 -13.51 14.74 22.61
C ASN A 335 -12.36 15.37 21.82
N VAL A 336 -12.66 16.10 20.75
CA VAL A 336 -11.63 16.84 20.01
C VAL A 336 -10.99 17.91 20.88
N ASP A 337 -9.69 18.16 20.73
CA ASP A 337 -8.97 19.20 21.47
C ASP A 337 -8.16 20.17 20.60
N GLY A 338 -8.23 20.00 19.28
CA GLY A 338 -7.54 20.83 18.30
C GLY A 338 -6.11 20.39 18.01
N ASN A 339 -5.59 19.40 18.73
CA ASN A 339 -4.24 18.88 18.53
C ASN A 339 -4.27 17.55 17.78
N PHE A 340 -3.13 17.22 17.18
CA PHE A 340 -2.95 15.94 16.53
C PHE A 340 -2.99 14.79 17.55
N ASP A 341 -3.78 13.77 17.23
CA ASP A 341 -3.86 12.51 17.94
C ASP A 341 -2.52 11.75 17.80
N PHE A 342 -1.56 12.02 18.69
CA PHE A 342 -0.23 11.40 18.69
C PHE A 342 -0.28 9.97 19.25
N PHE A 343 -0.39 8.98 18.35
CA PHE A 343 -0.41 7.56 18.69
C PHE A 343 0.76 6.83 18.00
N PRO A 344 1.83 6.51 18.76
CA PRO A 344 2.98 5.78 18.24
C PRO A 344 2.58 4.48 17.53
N GLY A 345 3.11 4.27 16.33
CA GLY A 345 2.86 3.09 15.50
C GLY A 345 1.50 3.06 14.79
N ILE A 346 0.70 4.13 14.93
CA ILE A 346 -0.60 4.27 14.26
C ILE A 346 -0.65 5.55 13.43
N THR A 347 -0.52 6.71 14.09
CA THR A 347 -0.60 8.02 13.43
C THR A 347 0.76 8.67 13.26
N ILE A 348 1.77 8.23 14.04
CA ILE A 348 3.13 8.74 13.98
C ILE A 348 4.14 7.63 14.28
N ASP A 349 5.31 7.72 13.65
CA ASP A 349 6.49 6.94 14.00
C ASP A 349 7.47 7.86 14.76
N PRO A 350 7.56 7.78 16.10
CA PRO A 350 8.42 8.67 16.86
C PRO A 350 9.91 8.51 16.56
N GLU A 351 10.33 7.36 16.04
CA GLU A 351 11.74 7.06 15.80
C GLU A 351 12.20 7.56 14.43
N LEU A 352 11.34 7.45 13.41
CA LEU A 352 11.68 7.73 12.01
C LEU A 352 11.01 8.98 11.42
N GLY A 353 10.02 9.54 12.12
CA GLY A 353 9.39 10.81 11.78
C GLY A 353 8.25 10.70 10.79
#